data_AF-A0A261WP93-F1
#
_entry.id   AF-A0A261WP93-F1
#
_cell.length_a   1.000
_cell.length_b   1.000
_cell.length_c   1.000
_cell.angle_alpha   90.00
_cell.angle_beta   90.00
_cell.angle_gamma   90.00
#
_symmetry.space_group_name_H-M   'P 1'
#
loop_
_entity.id
_entity.type
_entity.pdbx_description
1 polymer ?
#
loop_
_entity_poly.entity_id
_entity_poly.type
_entity_poly.pdbx_seq_one_letter_code
_entity_poly.pdbx_strand_id
1 'polypeptide(L)' 'MKITKEQLEKIWTDILELDSIDPDKSVFDLGMDSIKALDISDEIFNRTQTRLEWKDFNVTTTLNETLAMLNTPA' A
#
# COMPACT_ATOMS: atom_id res chain seq x y z
N MET A 1 3.56 -2.76 -15.36
CA MET A 1 4.91 -2.35 -14.90
C MET A 1 4.99 -2.64 -13.41
N LYS A 2 6.13 -3.11 -12.89
CA LYS A 2 6.27 -3.41 -11.45
C LYS A 2 6.47 -2.12 -10.64
N ILE A 3 5.87 -2.04 -9.45
CA ILE A 3 6.09 -0.92 -8.51
C ILE A 3 7.32 -1.21 -7.64
N THR A 4 8.13 -0.19 -7.38
CA THR A 4 9.29 -0.28 -6.48
C THR A 4 8.89 -0.05 -5.02
N LYS A 5 9.75 -0.47 -4.09
CA LYS A 5 9.55 -0.24 -2.66
C LYS A 5 9.40 1.26 -2.34
N GLU A 6 10.32 2.07 -2.85
CA GLU A 6 10.35 3.53 -2.64
C GLU A 6 9.09 4.22 -3.17
N GLN A 7 8.57 3.76 -4.32
CA GLN A 7 7.33 4.28 -4.86
C GLN A 7 6.13 3.93 -3.98
N LEU A 8 6.05 2.69 -3.51
CA LEU A 8 4.96 2.26 -2.64
C LEU A 8 5.02 2.98 -1.28
N GLU A 9 6.22 3.13 -0.73
CA GLU A 9 6.48 3.85 0.52
C GLU A 9 6.04 5.31 0.39
N LYS A 10 6.38 5.96 -0.73
CA LYS A 10 5.93 7.32 -1.01
C LYS A 10 4.41 7.45 -1.06
N ILE A 11 3.71 6.52 -1.71
CA ILE A 11 2.24 6.53 -1.77
C ILE A 11 1.66 6.48 -0.36
N TRP A 12 2.22 5.62 0.50
CA TRP A 12 1.74 5.44 1.85
C TRP A 12 2.05 6.64 2.73
N THR A 13 3.26 7.19 2.69
CA THR A 13 3.62 8.40 3.45
C THR A 13 2.78 9.59 3.04
N ASP A 14 2.52 9.76 1.73
CA ASP A 14 1.75 10.87 1.20
C ASP A 14 0.26 10.80 1.65
N ILE A 15 -0.33 9.59 1.71
CA ILE A 15 -1.76 9.40 2.06
C ILE A 15 -1.98 9.28 3.59
N LEU A 16 -1.03 8.70 4.31
CA LEU A 16 -1.09 8.59 5.77
C LEU A 16 -0.64 9.87 6.48
N GLU A 17 -0.11 10.85 5.72
CA GLU A 17 0.45 12.10 6.23
C GLU A 17 1.59 11.86 7.25
N LEU A 18 2.47 10.91 6.92
CA LEU A 18 3.60 10.51 7.77
C LEU A 18 4.92 10.83 7.07
N ASP A 19 5.92 11.28 7.83
CA ASP A 19 7.27 11.55 7.28
C ASP A 19 8.01 10.26 6.89
N SER A 20 7.72 9.15 7.58
CA SER A 20 8.29 7.82 7.32
C SER A 20 7.39 6.74 7.92
N ILE A 21 7.54 5.50 7.42
CA ILE A 21 6.82 4.33 7.91
C ILE A 21 7.80 3.18 8.18
N ASP A 22 7.47 2.35 9.17
CA ASP A 22 8.16 1.08 9.35
C ASP A 22 7.58 0.08 8.33
N PRO A 23 8.38 -0.46 7.40
CA PRO A 23 7.90 -1.31 6.33
C PRO A 23 7.38 -2.68 6.80
N ASP A 24 7.66 -3.06 8.05
CA ASP A 24 7.21 -4.30 8.69
C ASP A 24 6.06 -4.06 9.69
N LYS A 25 5.63 -2.80 9.84
CA LYS A 25 4.48 -2.45 10.68
C LYS A 25 3.19 -2.56 9.88
N SER A 26 2.13 -3.05 10.54
CA SER A 26 0.80 -3.16 9.96
C SER A 26 0.29 -1.78 9.54
N VAL A 27 -0.36 -1.72 8.37
CA VAL A 27 -1.04 -0.51 7.87
C VAL A 27 -2.03 0.09 8.88
N PHE A 28 -2.69 -0.73 9.69
CA PHE A 28 -3.62 -0.24 10.71
C PHE A 28 -2.92 0.51 11.82
N ASP A 29 -1.77 -0.02 12.26
CA ASP A 29 -0.97 0.62 13.31
C ASP A 29 -0.31 1.91 12.81
N LEU A 30 -0.31 2.13 11.48
CA LEU A 30 0.10 3.36 10.81
C LEU A 30 -1.08 4.33 10.59
N GLY A 31 -2.30 3.98 11.01
CA GLY A 31 -3.48 4.85 10.92
C GLY A 31 -4.27 4.76 9.62
N MET A 32 -4.12 3.66 8.88
CA MET A 32 -4.93 3.39 7.69
C MET A 32 -6.39 3.11 8.06
N ASP A 33 -7.30 3.67 7.27
CA ASP A 33 -8.73 3.40 7.32
C ASP A 33 -9.24 3.03 5.91
N SER A 34 -10.54 2.75 5.79
CA SER A 34 -11.14 2.33 4.53
C SER A 34 -11.08 3.40 3.44
N ILE A 35 -11.09 4.69 3.80
CA ILE A 35 -11.02 5.79 2.82
C ILE A 35 -9.60 5.87 2.28
N LYS A 36 -8.59 5.89 3.16
CA LYS A 36 -7.18 5.90 2.76
C LYS A 36 -6.79 4.69 1.92
N ALA A 37 -7.38 3.52 2.20
CA ALA A 37 -7.15 2.32 1.40
C ALA A 37 -7.68 2.46 -0.05
N LEU A 38 -8.78 3.21 -0.26
CA LEU A 38 -9.26 3.53 -1.61
C LEU A 38 -8.28 4.44 -2.33
N ASP A 39 -7.79 5.48 -1.67
CA ASP A 39 -6.82 6.41 -2.25
C ASP A 39 -5.50 5.71 -2.63
N ILE A 40 -4.99 4.84 -1.74
CA ILE A 40 -3.80 4.03 -2.01
C ILE A 40 -4.04 3.08 -3.19
N SER A 41 -5.21 2.44 -3.23
CA SER A 41 -5.59 1.54 -4.31
C SER A 41 -5.62 2.25 -5.66
N ASP A 42 -6.21 3.45 -5.72
CA ASP A 42 -6.29 4.22 -6.96
C ASP A 42 -4.90 4.64 -7.46
N GLU A 43 -4.02 5.06 -6.56
CA GLU A 43 -2.65 5.46 -6.92
C GLU A 43 -1.80 4.27 -7.39
N ILE A 44 -1.95 3.10 -6.76
CA ILE A 44 -1.33 1.85 -7.21
C ILE A 44 -1.88 1.43 -8.57
N PHE A 45 -3.21 1.48 -8.75
CA PHE A 45 -3.87 1.10 -10.00
C PHE A 45 -3.41 1.96 -11.17
N ASN A 46 -3.31 3.28 -10.98
CA ASN A 46 -2.83 4.21 -12.00
C ASN A 46 -1.42 3.86 -12.51
N ARG A 47 -0.59 3.25 -11.68
CA ARG A 47 0.81 2.88 -12.00
C ARG A 47 0.97 1.45 -12.51
N THR A 48 0.21 0.52 -11.95
CA THR A 48 0.43 -0.92 -12.12
C THR A 48 -0.64 -1.61 -12.95
N GLN A 49 -1.83 -0.99 -13.04
CA GLN A 49 -3.08 -1.60 -13.53
C GLN A 49 -3.58 -2.76 -12.64
N THR A 50 -3.07 -2.88 -11.42
CA THR A 50 -3.53 -3.81 -10.39
C THR A 50 -4.33 -3.04 -9.35
N ARG A 51 -5.54 -3.50 -9.06
CA ARG A 51 -6.42 -2.91 -8.04
C ARG A 51 -6.31 -3.72 -6.75
N LEU A 52 -6.03 -3.04 -5.65
CA LEU A 52 -6.14 -3.59 -4.30
C LEU A 52 -7.48 -3.15 -3.70
N GLU A 53 -8.20 -4.05 -3.06
CA GLU A 53 -9.43 -3.71 -2.35
C GLU A 53 -9.17 -3.62 -0.85
N TRP A 54 -10.06 -2.95 -0.11
CA TRP A 54 -10.01 -2.89 1.35
C TRP A 54 -9.77 -4.26 2.00
N LYS A 55 -10.37 -5.31 1.45
CA LYS A 55 -10.22 -6.69 1.93
C LYS A 55 -8.77 -7.20 1.85
N ASP A 56 -7.98 -6.68 0.93
CA ASP A 56 -6.56 -7.02 0.75
C ASP A 56 -5.68 -6.34 1.81
N PHE A 57 -6.22 -5.33 2.50
CA PHE A 57 -5.59 -4.65 3.62
C PHE A 57 -6.08 -5.13 4.99
N ASN A 58 -7.12 -5.97 5.10
CA ASN A 58 -8.06 -6.08 6.24
C ASN A 58 -7.51 -6.30 7.66
N VAL A 59 -6.29 -6.81 7.94
CA VAL A 59 -5.88 -6.92 9.36
C VAL A 59 -4.40 -6.62 9.65
N THR A 60 -3.47 -7.09 8.82
CA THR A 60 -2.03 -7.05 9.18
C THR A 60 -1.10 -6.80 8.00
N THR A 61 -1.60 -6.28 6.88
CA THR A 61 -0.76 -6.12 5.70
C THR A 61 0.30 -5.04 5.95
N THR A 62 1.55 -5.38 5.71
CA THR A 62 2.70 -4.47 5.78
C THR A 62 3.08 -3.94 4.39
N LEU A 63 3.98 -2.96 4.34
CA LEU A 63 4.47 -2.45 3.06
C LEU A 63 5.21 -3.54 2.28
N ASN A 64 6.02 -4.34 2.96
CA ASN A 64 6.78 -5.43 2.33
C ASN A 64 5.84 -6.52 1.78
N GLU A 65 4.79 -6.88 2.50
CA GLU A 65 3.79 -7.85 2.02
C GLU A 65 3.02 -7.33 0.81
N THR A 66 2.58 -6.06 0.85
CA THR A 66 1.90 -5.41 -0.28
C THR A 66 2.80 -5.38 -1.53
N LEU A 67 4.08 -5.05 -1.35
CA LEU A 67 5.06 -5.04 -2.44
C LEU A 67 5.24 -6.43 -3.06
N ALA A 68 5.26 -7.48 -2.23
CA ALA A 68 5.35 -8.86 -2.70
C ALA A 68 4.10 -9.26 -3.49
N MET A 69 2.90 -8.93 -2.99
CA MET A 69 1.63 -9.19 -3.68
C MET A 69 1.58 -8.55 -5.07
N LEU A 70 1.96 -7.28 -5.19
CA LEU A 70 1.93 -6.52 -6.45
C LEU A 70 2.97 -6.98 -7.48
N ASN A 71 4.04 -7.64 -7.04
CA ASN A 71 5.15 -8.05 -7.91
C ASN A 71 5.15 -9.55 -8.24
N THR A 72 4.21 -10.31 -7.69
CA THR A 72 4.02 -11.73 -8.00
C THR A 72 3.34 -11.88 -9.37
N PRO A 73 3.87 -12.70 -10.29
CA PRO A 73 3.18 -13.00 -11.55
C PRO A 73 1.84 -13.69 -11.25
N ALA A 74 0.77 -13.24 -11.91
CA ALA A 74 -0.51 -13.95 -11.91
C ALA A 74 -0.38 -15.38 -12.48
#